data_AF-A0A0K6IJ76-F1
#
_entry.id   AF-A0A0K6IJ76-F1
#
_cell.length_a   1.000
_cell.length_b   1.000
_cell.length_c   1.000
_cell.angle_alpha   90.00
_cell.angle_beta   90.00
_cell.angle_gamma   90.00
#
_symmetry.space_group_name_H-M   'P 1'
#
loop_
_entity.id
_entity.type
_entity.pdbx_description
1 polymer ?
#
loop_
_entity_poly.entity_id
_entity_poly.type
_entity_poly.pdbx_seq_one_letter_code
_entity_poly.pdbx_strand_id
1 'polypeptide(L)'
;MDTTHWQNKTVEELSLHELAYAHLGHQGVYRLKDGLLRSVLPTVLREVNHSRHLEYSKNFVPIVGAFGIIEQIGFAYKRSDMEAFKNKDASCIKKALYYFASYPENSEDIKALYALRNSFLHNASLMAKAQFKNQPNYFFQFDRDIETIAMYPQHPWDGNIETFSYQQTTIVNPEKIIDLAFTVVDKARDCLDQGTLEVNLESGEIELYYRYLKVIRD
;
A
#
# COMPACT_ATOMS: atom_id res chain seq x y z
N MET A 1 7.93 -20.67 4.67
CA MET A 1 8.65 -21.53 3.70
C MET A 1 10.08 -21.77 4.19
N ASP A 2 10.59 -22.99 4.07
CA ASP A 2 12.03 -23.26 4.26
C ASP A 2 12.81 -22.73 3.05
N THR A 3 13.77 -21.85 3.27
CA THR A 3 14.60 -21.22 2.22
C THR A 3 16.01 -21.79 2.17
N THR A 4 16.31 -22.87 2.92
CA THR A 4 17.67 -23.42 3.02
C THR A 4 18.20 -23.89 1.66
N HIS A 5 17.34 -24.44 0.80
CA HIS A 5 17.72 -24.88 -0.54
C HIS A 5 18.08 -23.73 -1.50
N TRP A 6 17.73 -22.48 -1.17
CA TRP A 6 18.05 -21.31 -2.00
C TRP A 6 19.55 -21.03 -2.05
N GLN A 7 20.33 -21.53 -1.08
CA GLN A 7 21.79 -21.44 -1.09
C GLN A 7 22.42 -22.16 -2.29
N ASN A 8 21.66 -23.01 -2.99
CA ASN A 8 22.08 -23.69 -4.21
C ASN A 8 21.51 -23.08 -5.48
N LYS A 9 20.72 -22.00 -5.38
CA LYS A 9 20.07 -21.30 -6.50
C LYS A 9 20.65 -19.91 -6.73
N THR A 10 20.79 -19.48 -7.98
CA THR A 10 20.89 -18.06 -8.33
C THR A 10 19.50 -17.41 -8.34
N VAL A 11 19.44 -16.09 -8.43
CA VAL A 11 18.14 -15.38 -8.43
C VAL A 11 17.27 -15.77 -9.62
N GLU A 12 17.89 -16.04 -10.77
CA GLU A 12 17.22 -16.44 -12.01
C GLU A 12 16.65 -17.88 -11.94
N GLU A 13 17.07 -18.67 -10.95
CA GLU A 13 16.60 -20.04 -10.71
C GLU A 13 15.44 -20.07 -9.67
N LEU A 14 15.08 -18.93 -9.09
CA LEU A 14 13.92 -18.83 -8.18
C LEU A 14 12.63 -18.79 -8.99
N SER A 15 11.67 -19.61 -8.57
CA SER A 15 10.31 -19.56 -9.11
C SER A 15 9.59 -18.25 -8.74
N LEU A 16 8.55 -17.92 -9.49
CA LEU A 16 7.70 -16.76 -9.19
C LEU A 16 7.15 -16.76 -7.75
N HIS A 17 6.77 -17.94 -7.25
CA HIS A 17 6.31 -18.11 -5.87
C HIS A 17 7.43 -17.85 -4.85
N GLU A 18 8.65 -18.32 -5.12
CA GLU A 18 9.83 -18.02 -4.29
C GLU A 18 10.20 -16.53 -4.33
N LEU A 19 10.10 -15.87 -5.49
CA LEU A 19 10.32 -14.42 -5.62
C LEU A 19 9.26 -13.62 -4.86
N ALA A 20 7.99 -14.01 -4.96
CA ALA A 20 6.91 -13.40 -4.18
C ALA A 20 7.12 -13.60 -2.67
N TYR A 21 7.57 -14.80 -2.25
CA TYR A 21 7.96 -15.07 -0.87
C TYR A 21 9.14 -14.22 -0.43
N ALA A 22 10.16 -14.06 -1.26
CA ALA A 22 11.31 -13.21 -0.96
C ALA A 22 10.89 -11.74 -0.77
N HIS A 23 9.98 -11.26 -1.61
CA HIS A 23 9.47 -9.89 -1.54
C HIS A 23 8.63 -9.67 -0.27
N LEU A 24 7.65 -10.53 -0.01
CA LEU A 24 6.68 -10.38 1.07
C LEU A 24 7.19 -10.87 2.44
N GLY A 25 8.13 -11.80 2.48
CA GLY A 25 8.56 -12.48 3.70
C GLY A 25 9.24 -11.56 4.72
N HIS A 26 9.11 -11.91 6.00
CA HIS A 26 9.57 -11.07 7.11
C HIS A 26 11.09 -10.88 7.21
N GLN A 27 11.88 -11.85 6.73
CA GLN A 27 13.34 -11.81 6.89
C GLN A 27 13.97 -10.66 6.09
N GLY A 28 13.44 -10.39 4.89
CA GLY A 28 13.92 -9.35 4.00
C GLY A 28 15.33 -9.54 3.43
N VAL A 29 16.06 -10.59 3.85
CA VAL A 29 17.37 -10.96 3.31
C VAL A 29 17.45 -12.49 3.25
N TYR A 30 17.88 -13.03 2.11
CA TYR A 30 17.99 -14.47 1.86
C TYR A 30 19.34 -14.78 1.22
N ARG A 31 19.97 -15.89 1.62
CA ARG A 31 21.24 -16.35 1.04
C ARG A 31 20.96 -17.16 -0.23
N LEU A 32 21.63 -16.77 -1.32
CA LEU A 32 21.64 -17.46 -2.61
C LEU A 32 23.02 -18.08 -2.86
N LYS A 33 23.14 -18.84 -3.95
CA LYS A 33 24.40 -19.44 -4.43
C LYS A 33 25.48 -18.41 -4.72
N ASP A 34 25.10 -17.28 -5.31
CA ASP A 34 26.01 -16.24 -5.80
C ASP A 34 25.93 -14.92 -5.00
N GLY A 35 25.26 -14.91 -3.83
CA GLY A 35 25.21 -13.72 -2.98
C GLY A 35 24.01 -13.66 -2.03
N LEU A 36 23.53 -12.44 -1.77
CA LEU A 36 22.37 -12.15 -0.92
C LEU A 36 21.25 -11.50 -1.74
N LEU A 37 20.04 -12.01 -1.60
CA LEU A 37 18.81 -11.39 -2.11
C LEU A 37 18.17 -10.56 -1.01
N ARG A 38 17.93 -9.26 -1.24
CA ARG A 38 17.28 -8.36 -0.27
C ARG A 38 15.96 -7.84 -0.80
N SER A 39 14.95 -7.77 0.05
CA SER A 39 13.67 -7.10 -0.24
C SER A 39 13.61 -5.71 0.39
N VAL A 40 13.08 -4.74 -0.37
CA VAL A 40 12.84 -3.38 0.12
C VAL A 40 11.64 -3.30 1.07
N LEU A 41 10.62 -4.14 0.88
CA LEU A 41 9.35 -4.04 1.61
C LEU A 41 9.53 -4.17 3.14
N PRO A 42 10.27 -5.16 3.68
CA PRO A 42 10.54 -5.23 5.12
C PRO A 42 11.32 -4.03 5.66
N THR A 43 12.12 -3.36 4.83
CA THR A 43 12.81 -2.12 5.22
C THR A 43 11.81 -0.98 5.36
N VAL A 44 10.95 -0.76 4.37
CA VAL A 44 9.92 0.29 4.42
C VAL A 44 8.94 0.07 5.57
N LEU A 45 8.52 -1.17 5.82
CA LEU A 45 7.66 -1.52 6.96
C LEU A 45 8.30 -1.12 8.30
N ARG A 46 9.60 -1.37 8.47
CA ARG A 46 10.33 -0.97 9.68
C ARG A 46 10.45 0.55 9.80
N GLU A 47 10.72 1.26 8.71
CA GLU A 47 10.82 2.72 8.70
C GLU A 47 9.48 3.39 9.02
N VAL A 48 8.38 2.89 8.46
CA VAL A 48 7.02 3.34 8.79
C VAL A 48 6.72 3.10 10.26
N ASN A 49 6.99 1.88 10.77
CA ASN A 49 6.75 1.58 12.18
C ASN A 49 7.62 2.42 13.12
N HIS A 50 8.85 2.73 12.74
CA HIS A 50 9.71 3.59 13.54
C HIS A 50 9.20 5.04 13.55
N SER A 51 8.91 5.59 12.37
CA SER A 51 8.54 7.01 12.22
C SER A 51 7.18 7.36 12.81
N ARG A 52 6.26 6.40 12.99
CA ARG A 52 4.97 6.64 13.67
C ARG A 52 5.10 7.04 15.14
N HIS A 53 6.23 6.73 15.77
CA HIS A 53 6.50 7.07 17.17
C HIS A 53 7.38 8.32 17.34
N LEU A 54 7.78 8.98 16.24
CA LEU A 54 8.59 10.19 16.28
C LEU A 54 7.70 11.43 16.22
N GLU A 55 7.78 12.29 17.25
CA GLU A 55 6.84 13.42 17.45
C GLU A 55 6.64 14.30 16.22
N TYR A 56 7.74 14.66 15.54
CA TYR A 56 7.70 15.54 14.38
C TYR A 56 7.45 14.83 13.04
N SER A 57 7.47 13.51 13.01
CA SER A 57 7.31 12.73 11.78
C SER A 57 6.01 11.94 11.74
N LYS A 58 5.41 11.64 12.89
CA LYS A 58 4.28 10.70 13.08
C LYS A 58 3.05 10.95 12.20
N ASN A 59 2.86 12.17 11.69
CA ASN A 59 1.67 12.55 10.93
C ASN A 59 1.88 12.58 9.41
N PHE A 60 3.11 12.57 8.89
CA PHE A 60 3.32 12.68 7.44
C PHE A 60 4.14 11.51 6.91
N VAL A 61 5.36 11.37 7.41
CA VAL A 61 6.32 10.35 6.96
C VAL A 61 5.77 8.92 7.00
N PRO A 62 5.20 8.43 8.12
CA PRO A 62 4.72 7.05 8.17
C PRO A 62 3.47 6.84 7.30
N ILE A 63 2.64 7.87 7.09
CA ILE A 63 1.45 7.79 6.23
C ILE A 63 1.87 7.69 4.76
N VAL A 64 2.84 8.51 4.35
CA VAL A 64 3.41 8.44 2.98
C VAL A 64 4.04 7.07 2.74
N GLY A 65 4.82 6.56 3.70
CA GLY A 65 5.38 5.21 3.60
C GLY A 65 4.30 4.12 3.58
N ALA A 66 3.24 4.25 4.38
CA ALA A 66 2.10 3.34 4.38
C ALA A 66 1.41 3.31 3.00
N PHE A 67 1.17 4.47 2.39
CA PHE A 67 0.64 4.52 1.03
C PHE A 67 1.59 3.90 0.00
N GLY A 68 2.90 4.11 0.14
CA GLY A 68 3.90 3.45 -0.70
C GLY A 68 3.84 1.92 -0.62
N ILE A 69 3.67 1.37 0.58
CA ILE A 69 3.48 -0.07 0.81
C ILE A 69 2.20 -0.57 0.14
N ILE A 70 1.06 0.07 0.41
CA ILE A 70 -0.23 -0.34 -0.16
C ILE A 70 -0.18 -0.30 -1.69
N GLU A 71 0.43 0.75 -2.25
CA GLU A 71 0.62 0.92 -3.68
C GLU A 71 1.51 -0.16 -4.30
N GLN A 72 2.64 -0.46 -3.66
CA GLN A 72 3.54 -1.54 -4.06
C GLN A 72 2.81 -2.89 -4.12
N ILE A 73 1.99 -3.22 -3.11
CA ILE A 73 1.21 -4.46 -3.10
C ILE A 73 0.17 -4.48 -4.23
N GLY A 74 -0.60 -3.41 -4.41
CA GLY A 74 -1.62 -3.35 -5.47
C GLY A 74 -1.07 -3.23 -6.88
N PHE A 75 0.19 -2.82 -7.03
CA PHE A 75 0.91 -2.85 -8.30
C PHE A 75 1.39 -4.28 -8.60
N ALA A 76 2.02 -4.93 -7.62
CA ALA A 76 2.68 -6.21 -7.83
C ALA A 76 1.73 -7.41 -7.84
N TYR A 77 0.57 -7.32 -7.19
CA TYR A 77 -0.26 -8.49 -6.91
C TYR A 77 -1.75 -8.27 -7.13
N LYS A 78 -2.45 -9.38 -7.41
CA LYS A 78 -3.90 -9.52 -7.38
C LYS A 78 -4.28 -10.87 -6.76
N ARG A 79 -5.57 -11.14 -6.64
CA ARG A 79 -6.12 -12.37 -6.09
C ARG A 79 -6.85 -13.19 -7.15
N SER A 80 -6.60 -14.50 -7.18
CA SER A 80 -7.27 -15.45 -8.08
C SER A 80 -8.62 -15.92 -7.54
N ASP A 81 -8.83 -15.81 -6.23
CA ASP A 81 -10.05 -16.21 -5.51
C ASP A 81 -11.09 -15.09 -5.41
N MET A 82 -10.87 -13.96 -6.09
CA MET A 82 -11.77 -12.82 -6.14
C MET A 82 -12.03 -12.39 -7.57
N GLU A 83 -13.21 -11.79 -7.79
CA GLU A 83 -13.50 -11.09 -9.03
C GLU A 83 -12.44 -10.02 -9.32
N ALA A 84 -12.09 -9.84 -10.59
CA ALA A 84 -11.15 -8.81 -10.97
C ALA A 84 -11.75 -7.42 -10.75
N PHE A 85 -10.93 -6.47 -10.27
CA PHE A 85 -11.32 -5.06 -10.19
C PHE A 85 -11.79 -4.57 -11.57
N LYS A 86 -13.02 -4.05 -11.66
CA LYS A 86 -13.69 -3.83 -12.96
C LYS A 86 -12.93 -2.85 -13.86
N ASN A 87 -12.44 -1.75 -13.29
CA ASN A 87 -11.60 -0.81 -14.02
C ASN A 87 -10.13 -1.26 -14.03
N LYS A 88 -9.68 -1.76 -15.18
CA LYS A 88 -8.30 -2.22 -15.39
C LYS A 88 -7.27 -1.11 -15.21
N ASP A 89 -7.64 0.14 -15.49
CA ASP A 89 -6.79 1.33 -15.38
C ASP A 89 -6.90 2.00 -14.01
N ALA A 90 -7.58 1.38 -13.05
CA ALA A 90 -7.61 1.87 -11.69
C ALA A 90 -6.20 1.92 -11.09
N SER A 91 -5.95 2.94 -10.25
CA SER A 91 -4.68 3.09 -9.53
C SER A 91 -4.42 1.89 -8.62
N CYS A 92 -3.14 1.57 -8.44
CA CYS A 92 -2.68 0.43 -7.64
C CYS A 92 -3.20 0.45 -6.21
N ILE A 93 -3.25 1.62 -5.57
CA ILE A 93 -3.84 1.75 -4.23
C ILE A 93 -5.31 1.31 -4.18
N LYS A 94 -6.13 1.64 -5.20
CA LYS A 94 -7.53 1.20 -5.24
C LYS A 94 -7.64 -0.31 -5.37
N LYS A 95 -6.78 -0.91 -6.21
CA LYS A 95 -6.69 -2.37 -6.39
C LYS A 95 -6.25 -3.06 -5.10
N ALA A 96 -5.25 -2.53 -4.41
CA ALA A 96 -4.77 -3.07 -3.14
C ALA A 96 -5.86 -3.09 -2.06
N LEU A 97 -6.58 -1.97 -1.90
CA LEU A 97 -7.64 -1.84 -0.90
C LEU A 97 -8.79 -2.82 -1.18
N TYR A 98 -9.13 -3.02 -2.46
CA TYR A 98 -10.12 -3.99 -2.88
C TYR A 98 -9.69 -5.44 -2.60
N TYR A 99 -8.51 -5.84 -3.09
CA TYR A 99 -8.06 -7.24 -2.98
C TYR A 99 -7.63 -7.62 -1.56
N PHE A 100 -6.95 -6.74 -0.84
CA PHE A 100 -6.21 -7.10 0.39
C PHE A 100 -6.75 -6.43 1.65
N ALA A 101 -7.67 -5.48 1.54
CA ALA A 101 -8.32 -4.84 2.70
C ALA A 101 -9.86 -4.95 2.67
N SER A 102 -10.41 -5.76 1.75
CA SER A 102 -11.85 -6.08 1.68
C SER A 102 -12.77 -4.86 1.50
N TYR A 103 -12.26 -3.75 0.99
CA TYR A 103 -13.11 -2.61 0.68
C TYR A 103 -13.94 -2.86 -0.58
N PRO A 104 -15.24 -2.53 -0.58
CA PRO A 104 -16.05 -2.57 -1.79
C PRO A 104 -15.47 -1.66 -2.88
N GLU A 105 -15.56 -2.11 -4.13
CA GLU A 105 -15.12 -1.30 -5.27
C GLU A 105 -15.85 0.05 -5.28
N ASN A 106 -15.10 1.14 -5.45
CA ASN A 106 -15.63 2.52 -5.46
C ASN A 106 -16.34 2.97 -4.16
N SER A 107 -16.08 2.29 -3.03
CA SER A 107 -16.47 2.78 -1.70
C SER A 107 -15.90 4.17 -1.40
N GLU A 108 -16.56 4.88 -0.50
CA GLU A 108 -16.11 6.22 -0.08
C GLU A 108 -14.73 6.17 0.59
N ASP A 109 -14.43 5.10 1.33
CA ASP A 109 -13.11 4.86 1.93
C ASP A 109 -12.00 4.79 0.87
N ILE A 110 -12.20 4.01 -0.19
CA ILE A 110 -11.23 3.92 -1.30
C ILE A 110 -11.01 5.30 -1.94
N LYS A 111 -12.09 6.07 -2.14
CA LYS A 111 -11.99 7.41 -2.74
C LYS A 111 -11.25 8.39 -1.83
N ALA A 112 -11.56 8.38 -0.54
CA ALA A 112 -10.95 9.25 0.46
C ALA A 112 -9.46 8.94 0.64
N LEU A 113 -9.09 7.66 0.78
CA LEU A 113 -7.69 7.23 0.90
C LEU A 113 -6.89 7.56 -0.36
N TYR A 114 -7.47 7.34 -1.54
CA TYR A 114 -6.85 7.73 -2.81
C TYR A 114 -6.62 9.25 -2.90
N ALA A 115 -7.63 10.03 -2.53
CA ALA A 115 -7.55 11.49 -2.55
C ALA A 115 -6.53 12.03 -1.53
N LEU A 116 -6.50 11.47 -0.32
CA LEU A 116 -5.53 11.80 0.72
C LEU A 116 -4.10 11.51 0.25
N ARG A 117 -3.84 10.30 -0.27
CA ARG A 117 -2.55 9.91 -0.87
C ARG A 117 -2.10 10.91 -1.93
N ASN A 118 -2.99 11.31 -2.84
CA ASN A 118 -2.66 12.28 -3.88
C ASN A 118 -2.36 13.68 -3.31
N SER A 119 -3.15 14.16 -2.35
CA SER A 119 -2.91 15.46 -1.72
C SER A 119 -1.57 15.51 -0.99
N PHE A 120 -1.16 14.40 -0.36
CA PHE A 120 0.11 14.28 0.34
C PHE A 120 1.30 14.24 -0.61
N LEU A 121 1.25 13.36 -1.62
CA LEU A 121 2.38 13.13 -2.52
C LEU A 121 2.59 14.24 -3.55
N HIS A 122 1.54 14.94 -3.96
CA HIS A 122 1.65 15.97 -4.99
C HIS A 122 1.75 17.39 -4.41
N ASN A 123 1.07 17.68 -3.30
CA ASN A 123 0.92 19.05 -2.81
C ASN A 123 1.31 19.23 -1.33
N ALA A 124 1.71 18.16 -0.64
CA ALA A 124 1.95 18.15 0.80
C ALA A 124 0.82 18.83 1.60
N SER A 125 -0.43 18.64 1.17
CA SER A 125 -1.60 19.31 1.74
C SER A 125 -2.64 18.30 2.24
N LEU A 126 -3.51 18.75 3.14
CA LEU A 126 -4.68 18.02 3.60
C LEU A 126 -5.93 18.38 2.78
N MET A 127 -5.76 18.84 1.54
CA MET A 127 -6.87 19.29 0.69
C MET A 127 -6.80 18.59 -0.65
N ALA A 128 -7.88 17.91 -1.02
CA ALA A 128 -8.03 17.27 -2.32
C ALA A 128 -9.21 17.90 -3.06
N LYS A 129 -8.92 18.69 -4.09
CA LYS A 129 -9.93 19.25 -4.98
C LYS A 129 -10.13 18.35 -6.20
N ALA A 130 -11.37 18.04 -6.53
CA ALA A 130 -11.76 17.22 -7.65
C ALA A 130 -11.28 17.84 -8.97
N GLN A 131 -10.59 17.05 -9.80
CA GLN A 131 -10.21 17.45 -11.16
C GLN A 131 -11.27 17.06 -12.20
N PHE A 132 -12.09 16.06 -11.86
CA PHE A 132 -13.14 15.50 -12.72
C PHE A 132 -14.46 15.41 -11.95
N LYS A 133 -15.59 15.49 -12.67
CA LYS A 133 -16.95 15.51 -12.06
C LYS A 133 -17.28 14.29 -11.20
N ASN A 134 -16.62 13.15 -11.43
CA ASN A 134 -16.83 11.90 -10.69
C ASN A 134 -15.90 11.75 -9.49
N GLN A 135 -15.07 12.74 -9.18
CA GLN A 135 -14.21 12.75 -8.01
C GLN A 135 -14.83 13.61 -6.90
N PRO A 136 -14.91 13.12 -5.66
CA PRO A 136 -15.26 13.95 -4.52
C PRO A 136 -14.14 14.93 -4.17
N ASN A 137 -14.51 16.05 -3.55
CA ASN A 137 -13.56 16.93 -2.88
C ASN A 137 -13.44 16.52 -1.41
N TYR A 138 -12.27 16.73 -0.82
CA TYR A 138 -12.04 16.51 0.59
C TYR A 138 -11.21 17.63 1.21
N PHE A 139 -11.59 18.00 2.41
CA PHE A 139 -10.77 18.75 3.34
C PHE A 139 -10.50 17.83 4.52
N PHE A 140 -9.25 17.42 4.71
CA PHE A 140 -8.86 16.42 5.68
C PHE A 140 -8.35 17.06 6.97
N GLN A 141 -8.58 16.40 8.10
CA GLN A 141 -7.93 16.71 9.36
C GLN A 141 -7.56 15.42 10.08
N PHE A 142 -6.40 15.43 10.74
CA PHE A 142 -5.96 14.30 11.54
C PHE A 142 -6.55 14.32 12.93
N ASP A 143 -7.08 13.17 13.33
CA ASP A 143 -7.51 12.88 14.68
C ASP A 143 -7.16 11.42 14.98
N ARG A 144 -6.35 11.20 16.01
CA ARG A 144 -5.89 9.85 16.41
C ARG A 144 -6.90 9.14 17.31
N ASP A 145 -7.88 9.88 17.83
CA ASP A 145 -8.82 9.39 18.83
C ASP A 145 -10.05 8.73 18.19
N ILE A 146 -10.31 8.98 16.89
CA ILE A 146 -11.40 8.28 16.18
C ILE A 146 -11.06 6.79 15.99
N GLU A 147 -12.04 5.91 16.17
CA GLU A 147 -11.81 4.46 16.08
C GLU A 147 -11.69 3.95 14.64
N THR A 148 -12.26 4.67 13.68
CA THR A 148 -12.27 4.32 12.25
C THR A 148 -11.11 4.98 11.49
N ILE A 149 -10.84 4.52 10.27
CA ILE A 149 -9.86 5.15 9.37
C ILE A 149 -10.30 6.57 8.99
N ALA A 150 -11.60 6.74 8.72
CA ALA A 150 -12.18 8.02 8.35
C ALA A 150 -13.56 8.19 8.99
N MET A 151 -13.91 9.44 9.27
CA MET A 151 -15.27 9.91 9.56
C MET A 151 -15.64 10.99 8.56
N TYR A 152 -16.79 10.81 7.92
CA TYR A 152 -17.28 11.70 6.87
C TYR A 152 -18.24 12.76 7.40
N PRO A 153 -18.16 13.99 6.90
CA PRO A 153 -19.11 15.04 7.26
C PRO A 153 -20.51 14.71 6.72
N GLN A 154 -21.54 15.19 7.42
CA GLN A 154 -22.92 15.12 6.90
C GLN A 154 -23.07 15.92 5.59
N HIS A 155 -22.32 17.00 5.46
CA HIS A 155 -22.29 17.85 4.28
C HIS A 155 -20.87 17.85 3.70
N PRO A 156 -20.60 17.08 2.63
CA PRO A 156 -19.30 17.05 1.99
C PRO A 156 -18.88 18.44 1.50
N TRP A 157 -17.57 18.68 1.48
CA TRP A 157 -17.02 19.91 0.91
C TRP A 157 -17.26 19.97 -0.60
N ASP A 158 -17.71 21.11 -1.09
CA ASP A 158 -18.04 21.34 -2.51
C ASP A 158 -16.81 21.74 -3.36
N GLY A 159 -15.65 21.94 -2.73
CA GLY A 159 -14.42 22.36 -3.40
C GLY A 159 -14.27 23.88 -3.52
N ASN A 160 -15.20 24.66 -2.94
CA ASN A 160 -15.09 26.10 -2.83
C ASN A 160 -14.49 26.48 -1.46
N ILE A 161 -13.32 27.13 -1.49
CA ILE A 161 -12.58 27.52 -0.29
C ILE A 161 -13.29 28.67 0.43
N GLU A 162 -13.95 29.57 -0.31
CA GLU A 162 -14.60 30.77 0.24
C GLU A 162 -15.84 30.43 1.07
N THR A 163 -16.46 29.27 0.81
CA THR A 163 -17.66 28.79 1.49
C THR A 163 -17.37 27.62 2.43
N PHE A 164 -16.09 27.31 2.67
CA PHE A 164 -15.70 26.20 3.54
C PHE A 164 -16.15 26.42 5.00
N SER A 165 -16.68 25.35 5.59
CA SER A 165 -17.00 25.25 7.01
C SER A 165 -16.31 24.03 7.62
N TYR A 166 -15.90 24.13 8.88
CA TYR A 166 -15.32 23.01 9.64
C TYR A 166 -16.22 21.76 9.65
N GLN A 167 -17.54 21.94 9.53
CA GLN A 167 -18.51 20.83 9.46
C GLN A 167 -18.39 19.98 8.17
N GLN A 168 -17.63 20.46 7.18
CA GLN A 168 -17.37 19.77 5.91
C GLN A 168 -16.03 19.01 5.93
N THR A 169 -15.37 18.94 7.09
CA THR A 169 -14.09 18.26 7.26
C THR A 169 -14.26 16.74 7.31
N THR A 170 -13.44 16.03 6.56
CA THR A 170 -13.25 14.58 6.70
C THR A 170 -12.15 14.33 7.72
N ILE A 171 -12.50 13.71 8.83
CA ILE A 171 -11.54 13.38 9.88
C ILE A 171 -10.90 12.04 9.55
N VAL A 172 -9.58 11.92 9.62
CA VAL A 172 -8.87 10.67 9.31
C VAL A 172 -7.89 10.31 10.41
N ASN A 173 -7.81 9.01 10.73
CA ASN A 173 -6.89 8.50 11.73
C ASN A 173 -5.57 8.05 11.07
N PRO A 174 -4.45 8.75 11.32
CA PRO A 174 -3.18 8.40 10.73
C PRO A 174 -2.65 7.03 11.18
N GLU A 175 -2.95 6.61 12.42
CA GLU A 175 -2.51 5.30 12.94
C GLU A 175 -3.24 4.16 12.24
N LYS A 176 -4.54 4.33 11.96
CA LYS A 176 -5.33 3.31 11.26
C LYS A 176 -4.91 3.17 9.79
N ILE A 177 -4.46 4.25 9.15
CA ILE A 177 -3.88 4.17 7.79
C ILE A 177 -2.57 3.39 7.81
N ILE A 178 -1.74 3.57 8.85
CA ILE A 178 -0.51 2.81 9.01
C ILE A 178 -0.83 1.33 9.24
N ASP A 179 -1.73 1.02 10.17
CA ASP A 179 -2.15 -0.36 10.47
C ASP A 179 -2.77 -1.05 9.24
N LEU A 180 -3.47 -0.30 8.39
CA LEU A 180 -4.00 -0.77 7.11
C LEU A 180 -2.90 -1.24 6.17
N ALA A 181 -1.74 -0.57 6.11
CA ALA A 181 -0.62 -1.01 5.27
C ALA A 181 -0.06 -2.36 5.75
N PHE A 182 0.06 -2.57 7.06
CA PHE A 182 0.45 -3.87 7.63
C PHE A 182 -0.59 -4.94 7.29
N THR A 183 -1.88 -4.62 7.48
CA THR A 183 -3.01 -5.51 7.14
C THR A 183 -2.97 -5.94 5.67
N VAL A 184 -2.73 -5.01 4.74
CA VAL A 184 -2.61 -5.30 3.30
C VAL A 184 -1.46 -6.26 3.02
N VAL A 185 -0.30 -6.07 3.66
CA VAL A 185 0.85 -6.96 3.49
C VAL A 185 0.57 -8.34 4.08
N ASP A 186 0.02 -8.40 5.28
CA ASP A 186 -0.31 -9.67 5.94
C ASP A 186 -1.35 -10.44 5.13
N LYS A 187 -2.36 -9.76 4.58
CA LYS A 187 -3.32 -10.41 3.69
C LYS A 187 -2.69 -10.90 2.40
N ALA A 188 -1.74 -10.18 1.83
CA ALA A 188 -0.99 -10.66 0.66
C ALA A 188 -0.15 -11.91 0.98
N ARG A 189 0.45 -11.98 2.18
CA ARG A 189 1.15 -13.18 2.67
C ARG A 189 0.20 -14.36 2.84
N ASP A 190 -0.97 -14.15 3.46
CA ASP A 190 -1.99 -15.20 3.59
C ASP A 190 -2.37 -15.77 2.22
N CYS A 191 -2.57 -14.89 1.22
CA CYS A 191 -2.92 -15.32 -0.13
C CYS A 191 -1.76 -16.09 -0.79
N LEU A 192 -0.50 -15.72 -0.51
CA LEU A 192 0.66 -16.46 -1.00
C LEU A 192 0.67 -17.88 -0.43
N ASP A 193 0.49 -18.02 0.88
CA ASP A 193 0.48 -19.31 1.58
C ASP A 193 -0.71 -20.19 1.15
N GLN A 194 -1.84 -19.58 0.80
CA GLN A 194 -3.04 -20.26 0.30
C GLN A 194 -2.97 -20.56 -1.21
N GLY A 195 -1.97 -20.06 -1.93
CA GLY A 195 -1.87 -20.21 -3.39
C GLY A 195 -2.89 -19.38 -4.18
N THR A 196 -3.49 -18.37 -3.56
CA THR A 196 -4.49 -17.46 -4.19
C THR A 196 -3.89 -16.13 -4.63
N LEU A 197 -2.61 -15.87 -4.35
CA LEU A 197 -1.90 -14.68 -4.80
C LEU A 197 -1.38 -14.87 -6.23
N GLU A 198 -1.71 -13.93 -7.12
CA GLU A 198 -1.15 -13.86 -8.47
C GLU A 198 -0.25 -12.63 -8.62
N VAL A 199 0.90 -12.81 -9.26
CA VAL A 199 1.77 -11.68 -9.63
C VAL A 199 1.18 -10.98 -10.85
N ASN A 200 0.99 -9.67 -10.74
CA ASN A 200 0.31 -8.83 -11.71
C ASN A 200 1.24 -7.71 -12.22
N LEU A 201 2.40 -8.10 -12.74
CA LEU A 201 3.38 -7.18 -13.31
C LEU A 201 3.44 -7.34 -14.82
N GLU A 202 3.57 -6.22 -15.54
CA GLU A 202 3.57 -6.20 -17.01
C GLU A 202 4.76 -6.99 -17.58
N SER A 203 5.93 -6.84 -16.96
CA SER A 203 7.11 -7.64 -17.31
C SER A 203 7.24 -8.92 -16.47
N GLY A 204 6.20 -9.33 -15.75
CA GLY A 204 6.21 -10.56 -14.95
C GLY A 204 7.30 -10.60 -13.87
N GLU A 205 7.98 -11.74 -13.76
CA GLU A 205 8.92 -12.05 -12.67
C GLU A 205 10.16 -11.14 -12.62
N ILE A 206 10.65 -10.70 -13.79
CA ILE A 206 11.86 -9.86 -13.87
C ILE A 206 11.61 -8.46 -13.27
N GLU A 207 10.36 -8.01 -13.23
CA GLU A 207 10.01 -6.72 -12.65
C GLU A 207 10.00 -6.75 -11.11
N LEU A 208 9.64 -7.88 -10.48
CA LEU A 208 9.85 -8.08 -9.05
C LEU A 208 11.35 -7.96 -8.71
N TYR A 209 12.19 -8.58 -9.55
CA TYR A 209 13.63 -8.55 -9.40
C TYR A 209 14.18 -7.12 -9.44
N TYR A 210 13.83 -6.31 -10.45
CA TYR A 210 14.44 -4.99 -10.59
C TYR A 210 13.85 -3.91 -9.68
N ARG A 211 12.59 -4.03 -9.27
CA ARG A 211 11.93 -3.00 -8.46
C ARG A 211 12.08 -3.19 -6.96
N TYR A 212 11.89 -4.43 -6.49
CA TYR A 212 11.65 -4.67 -5.06
C TYR A 212 12.67 -5.60 -4.42
N LEU A 213 13.33 -6.42 -5.23
CA LEU A 213 14.40 -7.28 -4.81
C LEU A 213 15.74 -6.68 -5.24
N LYS A 214 16.82 -7.00 -4.54
CA LYS A 214 18.16 -6.59 -4.92
C LYS A 214 19.13 -7.70 -4.61
N VAL A 215 19.83 -8.18 -5.63
CA VAL A 215 20.93 -9.12 -5.45
C VAL A 215 22.21 -8.33 -5.16
N ILE A 216 22.90 -8.74 -4.10
CA ILE A 216 24.24 -8.29 -3.75
C ILE A 216 25.14 -9.50 -3.96
N ARG A 217 25.91 -9.48 -5.04
CA ARG A 217 26.86 -10.54 -5.37
C ARG A 217 28.13 -10.36 -4.55
N ASP A 218 28.70 -11.49 -4.12
CA ASP A 218 30.01 -11.56 -3.48
C ASP A 218 31.14 -11.38 -4.52
#